data_AF-A0A482W9N8-F1
#
_entry.id   AF-A0A482W9N8-F1
#
_cell.length_a   1.000
_cell.length_b   1.000
_cell.length_c   1.000
_cell.angle_alpha   90.00
_cell.angle_beta   90.00
_cell.angle_gamma   90.00
#
_symmetry.space_group_name_H-M   'P 1'
#
loop_
_entity.id
_entity.type
_entity.pdbx_description
1 polymer ?
#
loop_
_entity_poly.entity_id
_entity_poly.type
_entity_poly.pdbx_seq_one_letter_code
_entity_poly.pdbx_strand_id
1 'polypeptide(L)'
;MAISTCLETIIPDMTFPKKLPPSMSSKLKITSSLAEQIKELGFREDMGYQTILYCNEAEIRRVLMFLIERLPRETTLKQYWIHNVPAVTKQCDQKELVQSLLFEDCFMNSGDKHLRNCFKIFASKVEELPAQVLLSDPEIAHSSILAETVTVAKVAEAKTENKLESLLEDLKRWKAKYSALQETKKNYEIKLSQVNKMKDEEEAILKETLSKVNLKSKTLTREISALTGQVDRSFTLSDELIF
;
A
#
# COMPACT_ATOMS: atom_id res chain seq x y z
N MET A 1 2.67 -15.69 2.43
CA MET A 1 1.53 -16.63 2.45
C MET A 1 0.47 -16.08 3.40
N ALA A 2 -0.41 -15.19 2.93
CA ALA A 2 -1.44 -14.57 3.79
C ALA A 2 -2.41 -15.63 4.36
N ILE A 3 -2.74 -16.65 3.55
CA ILE A 3 -3.59 -17.77 3.96
C ILE A 3 -2.93 -18.58 5.10
N SER A 4 -1.65 -18.95 4.95
CA SER A 4 -0.87 -19.67 5.97
C SER A 4 -0.86 -18.92 7.30
N THR A 5 -0.61 -17.60 7.26
CA THR A 5 -0.57 -16.79 8.47
C THR A 5 -1.93 -16.66 9.14
N CYS A 6 -3.02 -16.54 8.36
CA CYS A 6 -4.37 -16.52 8.92
C CYS A 6 -4.74 -17.87 9.56
N LEU A 7 -4.33 -18.99 8.95
CA LEU A 7 -4.62 -20.31 9.48
C LEU A 7 -3.84 -20.60 10.78
N GLU A 8 -2.56 -20.20 10.84
CA GLU A 8 -1.73 -20.24 12.06
C GLU A 8 -2.36 -19.45 13.22
N THR A 9 -3.13 -18.40 12.93
CA THR A 9 -3.80 -17.61 13.98
C THR A 9 -5.10 -18.24 14.46
N ILE A 10 -5.73 -19.10 13.66
CA ILE A 10 -6.98 -19.79 13.98
C ILE A 10 -6.69 -21.13 14.67
N ILE A 11 -5.67 -21.86 14.20
CA ILE A 11 -5.21 -23.14 14.76
C ILE A 11 -3.71 -23.00 15.05
N PRO A 12 -3.31 -22.74 16.30
CA PRO A 12 -1.90 -22.56 16.66
C PRO A 12 -1.07 -23.86 16.56
N ASP A 13 -1.72 -25.03 16.44
CA ASP A 13 -1.07 -26.34 16.42
C ASP A 13 -0.45 -26.72 15.06
N MET A 14 -0.78 -25.98 13.99
CA MET A 14 -0.37 -26.31 12.61
C MET A 14 0.60 -25.25 12.07
N THR A 15 1.89 -25.59 11.98
CA THR A 15 2.91 -24.69 11.44
C THR A 15 3.16 -24.96 9.96
N PHE A 16 3.00 -23.93 9.13
CA PHE A 16 3.28 -24.00 7.70
C PHE A 16 4.45 -23.10 7.32
N PRO A 17 5.18 -23.40 6.23
CA PRO A 17 6.28 -22.55 5.80
C PRO A 17 5.75 -21.23 5.20
N LYS A 18 6.24 -20.10 5.74
CA LYS A 18 5.86 -18.74 5.30
C LYS A 18 6.22 -18.44 3.84
N LYS A 19 7.15 -19.21 3.25
CA LYS A 19 7.55 -19.18 1.84
C LYS A 19 7.36 -20.56 1.22
N LEU A 20 6.76 -20.60 0.02
CA LEU A 20 6.62 -21.83 -0.74
C LEU A 20 8.01 -22.38 -1.15
N PRO A 21 8.26 -23.69 -1.03
CA PRO A 21 9.50 -24.31 -1.49
C PRO A 21 9.62 -24.21 -3.03
N PRO A 22 10.84 -24.23 -3.60
CA PRO A 22 11.03 -24.12 -5.05
C PRO A 22 10.49 -25.33 -5.83
N SER A 23 10.46 -26.53 -5.22
CA SER A 23 10.00 -27.77 -5.84
C SER A 23 8.47 -27.85 -5.95
N MET A 24 7.95 -28.07 -7.17
CA MET A 24 6.51 -28.15 -7.45
C MET A 24 5.80 -29.25 -6.66
N SER A 25 6.41 -30.44 -6.52
CA SER A 25 5.82 -31.54 -5.75
C SER A 25 5.67 -31.19 -4.26
N SER A 26 6.61 -30.41 -3.72
CA SER A 26 6.52 -29.93 -2.34
C SER A 26 5.47 -28.83 -2.19
N LYS A 27 5.32 -27.95 -3.19
CA LYS A 27 4.24 -26.96 -3.23
C LYS A 27 2.87 -27.63 -3.21
N LEU A 28 2.66 -28.63 -4.06
CA LEU A 28 1.40 -29.37 -4.15
C LEU A 28 1.03 -30.04 -2.83
N LYS A 29 1.98 -30.67 -2.13
CA LYS A 29 1.73 -31.28 -0.81
C LYS A 29 1.28 -30.25 0.22
N ILE A 30 1.99 -29.11 0.29
CA ILE A 30 1.69 -28.04 1.26
C ILE A 30 0.34 -27.39 0.93
N THR A 31 0.08 -27.07 -0.34
CA THR A 31 -1.16 -26.40 -0.73
C THR A 31 -2.37 -27.33 -0.66
N SER A 32 -2.22 -28.63 -0.93
CA SER A 32 -3.27 -29.62 -0.69
C SER A 32 -3.61 -29.72 0.79
N SER A 33 -2.60 -29.83 1.66
CA SER A 33 -2.80 -29.86 3.12
C SER A 33 -3.49 -28.58 3.63
N LEU A 34 -3.10 -27.42 3.09
CA LEU A 34 -3.74 -26.14 3.42
C LEU A 34 -5.21 -26.10 2.99
N ALA A 35 -5.53 -26.60 1.79
CA ALA A 35 -6.89 -26.66 1.28
C ALA A 35 -7.78 -27.62 2.11
N GLU A 36 -7.25 -28.77 2.53
CA GLU A 36 -7.96 -29.72 3.41
C GLU A 36 -8.33 -29.08 4.75
N GLN A 37 -7.41 -28.36 5.38
CA GLN A 37 -7.69 -27.70 6.66
C GLN A 37 -8.73 -26.58 6.52
N ILE A 38 -8.71 -25.83 5.42
CA ILE A 38 -9.73 -24.80 5.16
C ILE A 38 -11.10 -25.45 4.90
N LYS A 39 -11.13 -26.63 4.28
CA LYS A 39 -12.37 -27.43 4.14
C LYS A 39 -12.87 -27.96 5.46
N GLU A 40 -12.00 -28.46 6.33
CA GLU A 40 -12.36 -28.93 7.68
C GLU A 40 -12.91 -27.80 8.55
N LEU A 41 -12.44 -26.57 8.35
CA LEU A 41 -13.05 -25.39 8.96
C LEU A 41 -14.49 -25.17 8.44
N GLY A 42 -14.93 -25.78 7.35
CA GLY A 42 -16.30 -25.67 6.85
C GLY A 42 -16.45 -24.58 5.78
N PHE A 43 -15.42 -24.39 4.96
CA PHE A 43 -15.54 -23.63 3.74
C PHE A 43 -16.46 -24.37 2.76
N ARG A 44 -17.48 -23.69 2.22
CA ARG A 44 -18.57 -24.33 1.47
C ARG A 44 -18.22 -24.71 0.02
N GLU A 45 -17.14 -24.19 -0.54
CA GLU A 45 -16.75 -24.44 -1.93
C GLU A 45 -15.63 -25.47 -2.04
N ASP A 46 -15.55 -26.16 -3.18
CA ASP A 46 -14.50 -27.12 -3.47
C ASP A 46 -13.14 -26.44 -3.66
N MET A 47 -12.42 -26.27 -2.55
CA MET A 47 -11.05 -25.77 -2.52
C MET A 47 -10.04 -26.85 -2.91
N GLY A 48 -9.25 -26.60 -3.95
CA GLY A 48 -8.14 -27.46 -4.34
C GLY A 48 -6.78 -26.78 -4.14
N TYR A 49 -5.71 -27.54 -4.35
CA TYR A 49 -4.36 -26.96 -4.43
C TYR A 49 -4.24 -25.94 -5.57
N GLN A 50 -5.07 -26.07 -6.62
CA GLN A 50 -5.10 -25.16 -7.77
C GLN A 50 -5.54 -23.76 -7.37
N THR A 51 -6.55 -23.62 -6.51
CA THR A 51 -7.04 -22.33 -6.04
C THR A 51 -5.97 -21.53 -5.28
N ILE A 52 -5.05 -22.23 -4.60
CA ILE A 52 -3.96 -21.61 -3.83
C ILE A 52 -2.70 -21.39 -4.71
N LEU A 53 -2.45 -22.26 -5.69
CA LEU A 53 -1.24 -22.21 -6.53
C LEU A 53 -1.44 -21.34 -7.79
N TYR A 54 -2.66 -21.29 -8.30
CA TYR A 54 -3.09 -20.58 -9.51
C TYR A 54 -4.30 -19.69 -9.17
N CYS A 55 -4.08 -18.73 -8.27
CA CYS A 55 -5.13 -17.92 -7.68
C CYS A 55 -5.95 -17.15 -8.74
N ASN A 56 -7.26 -17.42 -8.77
CA ASN A 56 -8.25 -16.53 -9.38
C ASN A 56 -8.63 -15.43 -8.37
N GLU A 57 -8.77 -14.19 -8.83
CA GLU A 57 -9.09 -13.04 -7.97
C GLU A 57 -10.41 -13.20 -7.22
N ALA A 58 -11.42 -13.81 -7.86
CA ALA A 58 -12.70 -14.06 -7.23
C ALA A 58 -12.62 -15.13 -6.13
N GLU A 59 -11.85 -16.20 -6.36
CA GLU A 59 -11.69 -17.31 -5.43
C GLU A 59 -10.87 -16.89 -4.21
N ILE A 60 -9.72 -16.23 -4.42
CA ILE A 60 -8.86 -15.80 -3.32
C ILE A 60 -9.58 -14.80 -2.38
N ARG A 61 -10.42 -13.92 -2.93
CA ARG A 61 -11.22 -12.97 -2.15
C ARG A 61 -12.23 -13.69 -1.25
N ARG A 62 -12.93 -14.70 -1.76
CA ARG A 62 -13.89 -15.49 -0.98
C ARG A 62 -13.19 -16.24 0.15
N VAL A 63 -12.05 -16.86 -0.15
CA VAL A 63 -11.23 -17.58 0.83
C VAL A 63 -10.72 -16.65 1.93
N LEU A 64 -10.16 -15.49 1.55
CA LEU A 64 -9.66 -14.52 2.51
C LEU A 64 -10.78 -13.93 3.36
N MET A 65 -11.94 -13.62 2.77
CA MET A 65 -13.10 -13.12 3.53
C MET A 65 -13.53 -14.14 4.59
N PHE A 66 -13.65 -15.41 4.22
CA PHE A 66 -14.00 -16.48 5.16
C PHE A 66 -12.98 -16.62 6.29
N LEU A 67 -11.68 -16.57 5.98
CA LEU A 67 -10.62 -16.66 7.00
C LEU A 67 -10.61 -15.46 7.95
N ILE A 68 -10.86 -14.25 7.43
CA ILE A 68 -10.92 -13.03 8.24
C ILE A 68 -12.13 -13.05 9.18
N GLU A 69 -13.27 -13.56 8.73
CA GLU A 69 -14.47 -13.70 9.57
C GLU A 69 -14.24 -14.60 10.78
N ARG A 70 -13.35 -15.59 10.65
CA ARG A 70 -13.03 -16.57 11.69
C ARG A 70 -11.81 -16.24 12.52
N LEU A 71 -11.09 -15.19 12.17
CA LEU A 71 -9.97 -14.72 12.97
C LEU A 71 -10.51 -14.20 14.31
N PRO A 72 -9.85 -14.51 15.45
CA PRO A 72 -10.19 -13.88 16.71
C PRO A 72 -10.02 -12.36 16.56
N ARG A 73 -11.13 -11.62 16.50
CA ARG A 73 -11.11 -10.17 16.37
C ARG A 73 -10.49 -9.61 17.65
N GLU A 74 -9.26 -9.10 17.57
CA GLU A 74 -8.63 -8.34 18.65
C GLU A 74 -9.54 -7.15 19.01
N THR A 75 -10.43 -7.38 19.97
CA THR A 75 -11.35 -6.38 20.52
C THR A 75 -10.61 -5.45 21.48
N THR A 76 -9.38 -5.82 21.85
CA THR A 76 -8.48 -5.11 22.75
C THR A 76 -8.16 -3.71 22.24
N LEU A 77 -7.86 -3.53 20.95
CA LEU A 77 -7.53 -2.20 20.41
C LEU A 77 -8.71 -1.20 20.47
N LYS A 78 -9.97 -1.66 20.52
CA LYS A 78 -11.11 -0.76 20.73
C LYS A 78 -11.31 -0.37 22.20
N GLN A 79 -10.94 -1.25 23.13
CA GLN A 79 -11.07 -0.99 24.58
C GLN A 79 -9.93 -0.11 25.13
N TYR A 80 -8.72 -0.19 24.58
CA TYR A 80 -7.59 0.61 25.07
C TYR A 80 -7.68 2.11 24.74
N TRP A 81 -8.43 2.50 23.69
CA TRP A 81 -8.50 3.90 23.27
C TRP A 81 -9.58 4.72 23.99
N ILE A 82 -10.61 4.09 24.55
CA ILE A 82 -11.77 4.81 25.10
C ILE A 82 -11.63 5.08 26.61
N HIS A 83 -10.88 4.25 27.35
CA HIS A 83 -10.93 4.29 28.82
C HIS A 83 -9.71 4.87 29.54
N ASN A 84 -8.64 5.26 28.84
CA ASN A 84 -7.43 5.79 29.49
C ASN A 84 -6.89 7.11 28.90
N VAL A 85 -7.73 7.90 28.23
CA VAL A 85 -7.40 9.30 27.93
C VAL A 85 -7.90 10.13 29.11
N PRO A 86 -7.03 10.65 30.00
CA PRO A 86 -7.48 11.64 30.98
C PRO A 86 -7.99 12.85 30.20
N ALA A 87 -9.17 13.36 30.56
CA ALA A 87 -9.72 14.55 29.92
C ALA A 87 -8.70 15.68 30.01
N VAL A 88 -8.08 16.04 28.88
CA VAL A 88 -7.01 17.05 28.78
C VAL A 88 -7.45 18.39 29.38
N THR A 89 -8.76 18.63 29.41
CA THR A 89 -9.42 19.79 30.02
C THR A 89 -9.30 19.89 31.55
N LYS A 90 -8.90 18.82 32.25
CA LYS A 90 -8.73 18.84 33.71
C LYS A 90 -7.26 18.94 34.16
N GLN A 91 -6.32 18.99 33.22
CA GLN A 91 -4.89 18.94 33.53
C GLN A 91 -4.15 20.28 33.40
N CYS A 92 -4.77 21.34 32.83
CA CYS A 92 -4.17 22.67 32.77
C CYS A 92 -5.20 23.77 33.04
N ASP A 93 -4.82 24.78 33.83
CA ASP A 93 -5.59 26.01 33.98
C ASP A 93 -5.63 26.79 32.66
N GLN A 94 -6.78 27.38 32.35
CA GLN A 94 -7.18 27.95 31.05
C GLN A 94 -6.24 29.06 30.49
N LYS A 95 -5.24 29.49 31.27
CA LYS A 95 -4.28 30.55 30.92
C LYS A 95 -2.97 30.05 30.30
N GLU A 96 -2.72 28.74 30.29
CA GLU A 96 -1.50 28.13 29.69
C GLU A 96 -1.78 27.28 28.44
N LEU A 97 -2.99 27.32 27.90
CA LEU A 97 -3.31 26.62 26.66
C LEU A 97 -2.81 27.44 25.46
N VAL A 98 -1.84 26.90 24.74
CA VAL A 98 -1.27 27.48 23.53
C VAL A 98 -2.37 27.58 22.45
N GLN A 99 -2.42 28.71 21.73
CA GLN A 99 -3.40 28.99 20.66
C GLN A 99 -3.45 27.94 19.52
N SER A 100 -2.52 26.97 19.49
CA SER A 100 -2.50 25.87 18.52
C SER A 100 -3.50 24.75 18.81
N LEU A 101 -4.14 24.71 19.99
CA LEU A 101 -5.24 23.76 20.27
C LEU A 101 -6.61 24.23 19.73
N LEU A 102 -6.67 25.42 19.12
CA LEU A 102 -7.86 25.93 18.43
C LEU A 102 -7.94 25.51 16.95
N PHE A 103 -6.96 24.75 16.44
CA PHE A 103 -6.95 24.32 15.05
C PHE A 103 -6.94 22.80 14.93
N GLU A 104 -7.93 22.31 14.20
CA GLU A 104 -8.24 20.92 13.91
C GLU A 104 -7.15 20.29 13.01
N ASP A 105 -6.48 19.27 13.56
CA ASP A 105 -5.74 18.17 12.94
C ASP A 105 -4.94 18.41 11.64
N CYS A 106 -3.66 18.76 11.81
CA CYS A 106 -2.62 18.35 10.85
C CYS A 106 -2.02 17.00 11.28
N PHE A 107 -2.56 15.91 10.76
CA PHE A 107 -1.97 14.57 10.83
C PHE A 107 -0.56 14.58 10.21
N MET A 108 0.49 14.73 11.03
CA MET A 108 1.87 14.47 10.64
C MET A 108 2.22 13.04 11.02
N ASN A 109 1.97 12.12 10.10
CA ASN A 109 2.53 10.79 10.16
C ASN A 109 4.01 10.88 9.74
N SER A 110 4.94 10.96 10.70
CA SER A 110 6.35 10.77 10.39
C SER A 110 7.04 9.86 11.40
N GLY A 111 7.45 8.69 10.89
CA GLY A 111 8.44 7.82 11.51
C GLY A 111 9.87 8.38 11.39
N ASP A 112 10.08 9.67 11.59
CA ASP A 112 11.41 10.28 11.59
C ASP A 112 12.06 10.20 12.97
N LYS A 113 12.99 9.27 13.12
CA LYS A 113 13.90 9.18 14.28
C LYS A 113 14.71 10.47 14.51
N HIS A 114 14.84 11.33 13.49
CA HIS A 114 15.58 12.59 13.58
C HIS A 114 14.89 13.66 14.42
N LEU A 115 13.56 13.80 14.33
CA LEU A 115 12.82 14.80 15.10
C LEU A 115 12.88 14.53 16.61
N ARG A 116 12.83 13.25 17.02
CA ARG A 116 12.99 12.86 18.44
C ARG A 116 14.35 13.24 19.02
N ASN A 117 15.42 13.20 18.23
CA ASN A 117 16.75 13.58 18.70
C ASN A 117 16.91 15.11 18.78
N CYS A 118 16.28 15.86 17.88
CA CYS A 118 16.25 17.33 17.97
C CYS A 118 15.52 17.80 19.25
N PHE A 119 14.43 17.12 19.65
CA PHE A 119 13.75 17.43 20.91
C PHE A 119 14.56 17.03 22.15
N LYS A 120 15.33 15.93 22.10
CA LYS A 120 16.23 15.55 23.21
C LYS A 120 17.36 16.56 23.44
N ILE A 121 17.91 17.14 22.36
CA ILE A 121 18.98 18.14 22.45
C ILE A 121 18.46 19.45 23.06
N PHE A 122 17.19 19.80 22.84
CA PHE A 122 16.56 20.96 23.47
C PHE A 122 16.24 20.73 24.95
N ALA A 123 15.84 19.52 25.34
CA ALA A 123 15.56 19.17 26.73
C ALA A 123 16.82 19.15 27.61
N SER A 124 17.97 18.74 27.07
CA SER A 124 19.22 18.63 27.84
C SER A 124 19.97 19.95 28.09
N LYS A 125 19.37 21.11 27.75
CA LYS A 125 20.02 22.43 27.90
C LYS A 125 19.22 23.45 28.73
N VAL A 126 18.18 23.00 29.44
CA VAL A 126 17.32 23.85 30.31
C VAL A 126 17.50 23.53 31.80
N GLU A 127 18.47 22.69 32.16
CA GLU A 127 18.74 22.33 33.55
C GLU A 127 20.09 22.90 33.98
N GLU A 128 20.13 24.23 34.12
CA GLU A 128 21.01 25.02 35.01
C GLU A 128 20.81 26.52 34.74
N LEU A 129 19.71 27.09 35.24
CA LEU A 129 19.67 28.51 35.61
C LEU A 129 19.49 28.56 37.13
N PRO A 130 20.53 28.89 37.92
CA PRO A 130 20.32 29.28 39.28
C PRO A 130 19.68 30.67 39.28
N ALA A 131 18.47 30.73 39.82
CA ALA A 131 17.88 31.98 40.29
C ALA A 131 18.84 32.58 41.33
N GLN A 132 19.46 33.72 41.00
CA GLN A 132 19.83 34.82 41.90
C GLN A 132 20.70 35.85 41.15
N VAL A 133 20.05 36.91 40.69
CA VAL A 133 20.71 38.21 40.47
C VAL A 133 20.56 38.99 41.78
N LEU A 134 21.66 39.19 42.51
CA LEU A 134 21.81 40.38 43.35
C LEU A 134 23.27 40.85 43.28
N LEU A 135 23.41 42.10 42.87
CA LEU A 135 24.60 42.91 42.65
C LEU A 135 25.67 42.82 43.75
N SER A 136 26.96 42.79 43.36
CA SER A 136 28.07 43.67 43.82
C SER A 136 29.42 43.19 43.21
N ASP A 137 30.12 44.06 42.48
CA ASP A 137 31.52 43.94 41.98
C ASP A 137 32.55 43.78 43.15
N PRO A 138 33.88 43.46 42.98
CA PRO A 138 34.76 43.63 41.80
C PRO A 138 35.88 42.56 41.54
N GLU A 139 36.48 42.66 40.34
CA GLU A 139 37.90 42.40 39.95
C GLU A 139 38.63 41.08 40.30
N ILE A 140 39.09 40.35 39.26
CA ILE A 140 40.49 39.97 38.94
C ILE A 140 40.51 38.73 38.01
N ALA A 141 41.28 38.83 36.91
CA ALA A 141 41.74 37.77 35.99
C ALA A 141 40.81 37.31 34.84
N HIS A 142 40.66 38.13 33.78
CA HIS A 142 39.91 37.76 32.56
C HIS A 142 40.69 37.71 31.24
N SER A 143 42.01 37.95 31.18
CA SER A 143 42.66 38.14 29.87
C SER A 143 43.27 36.91 29.17
N SER A 144 43.36 35.74 29.81
CA SER A 144 44.05 34.58 29.17
C SER A 144 43.14 33.43 28.71
N ILE A 145 41.95 33.25 29.31
CA ILE A 145 41.08 32.09 28.98
C ILE A 145 40.13 32.42 27.81
N LEU A 146 39.79 33.70 27.60
CA LEU A 146 38.86 34.12 26.55
C LEU A 146 39.43 33.95 25.12
N ALA A 147 40.75 34.02 24.94
CA ALA A 147 41.35 34.00 23.59
C ALA A 147 41.36 32.59 22.97
N GLU A 148 41.50 31.54 23.80
CA GLU A 148 41.58 30.16 23.35
C GLU A 148 40.19 29.52 23.18
N THR A 149 39.20 29.95 23.97
CA THR A 149 37.81 29.50 23.81
C THR A 149 37.10 30.18 22.64
N VAL A 150 37.48 31.43 22.30
CA VAL A 150 36.87 32.18 21.18
C VAL A 150 37.34 31.66 19.80
N THR A 151 38.54 31.09 19.69
CA THR A 151 39.01 30.51 18.41
C THR A 151 38.37 29.15 18.13
N VAL A 152 38.18 28.31 19.16
CA VAL A 152 37.51 27.00 19.01
C VAL A 152 36.01 27.15 18.76
N ALA A 153 35.34 28.14 19.38
CA ALA A 153 33.92 28.43 19.13
C ALA A 153 33.67 28.93 17.70
N LYS A 154 34.49 29.86 17.19
CA LYS A 154 34.38 30.37 15.81
C LYS A 154 34.59 29.29 14.73
N VAL A 155 35.49 28.34 14.97
CA VAL A 155 35.75 27.22 14.05
C VAL A 155 34.62 26.18 14.10
N ALA A 156 34.01 25.96 15.27
CA ALA A 156 32.85 25.08 15.41
C ALA A 156 31.59 25.67 14.76
N GLU A 157 31.35 26.98 14.93
CA GLU A 157 30.26 27.74 14.30
C GLU A 157 30.39 27.74 12.78
N ALA A 158 31.57 28.06 12.24
CA ALA A 158 31.84 28.02 10.80
C ALA A 158 31.67 26.60 10.20
N LYS A 159 32.04 25.55 10.94
CA LYS A 159 31.85 24.16 10.50
C LYS A 159 30.37 23.76 10.48
N THR A 160 29.55 24.30 11.39
CA THR A 160 28.10 24.08 11.40
C THR A 160 27.38 24.88 10.32
N GLU A 161 27.81 26.12 10.04
CA GLU A 161 27.28 26.97 8.97
C GLU A 161 27.54 26.35 7.59
N ASN A 162 28.77 25.90 7.32
CA ASN A 162 29.11 25.18 6.09
C ASN A 162 28.27 23.90 5.90
N LYS A 163 27.97 23.19 7.01
CA LYS A 163 27.13 22.00 6.99
C LYS A 163 25.66 22.35 6.71
N LEU A 164 25.16 23.45 7.28
CA LEU A 164 23.83 23.96 7.05
C LEU A 164 23.64 24.40 5.58
N GLU A 165 24.61 25.10 5.01
CA GLU A 165 24.60 25.49 3.60
C GLU A 165 24.59 24.27 2.67
N SER A 166 25.39 23.24 2.97
CA SER A 166 25.37 21.99 2.19
C SER A 166 24.01 21.28 2.22
N LEU A 167 23.36 21.26 3.39
CA LEU A 167 22.03 20.68 3.56
C LEU A 167 20.96 21.51 2.83
N LEU A 168 21.10 22.84 2.81
CA LEU A 168 20.17 23.73 2.11
C LEU A 168 20.26 23.50 0.59
N GLU A 169 21.47 23.33 0.04
CA GLU A 169 21.65 22.96 -1.36
C GLU A 169 21.11 21.55 -1.68
N ASP A 170 21.30 20.58 -0.80
CA ASP A 170 20.69 19.26 -0.96
C ASP A 170 19.16 19.33 -0.94
N LEU A 171 18.56 20.12 -0.06
CA LEU A 171 17.12 20.34 -0.02
C LEU A 171 16.60 20.99 -1.30
N LYS A 172 17.29 22.01 -1.83
CA LYS A 172 16.95 22.61 -3.13
C LYS A 172 17.03 21.58 -4.26
N ARG A 173 18.09 20.75 -4.26
CA ARG A 173 18.30 19.69 -5.26
C ARG A 173 17.20 18.62 -5.18
N TRP A 174 16.84 18.17 -3.98
CA TRP A 174 15.75 17.20 -3.78
C TRP A 174 14.40 17.78 -4.18
N LYS A 175 14.14 19.05 -3.89
CA LYS A 175 12.92 19.76 -4.33
C LYS A 175 12.82 19.79 -5.87
N ALA A 176 13.91 20.10 -6.57
CA ALA A 176 13.95 20.11 -8.04
C ALA A 176 13.76 18.71 -8.64
N LYS A 177 14.35 17.68 -8.04
CA LYS A 177 14.13 16.28 -8.44
C LYS A 177 12.67 15.87 -8.25
N TYR A 178 12.08 16.23 -7.11
CA TYR A 178 10.69 15.94 -6.81
C TYR A 178 9.73 16.60 -7.79
N SER A 179 9.93 17.88 -8.12
CA SER A 179 9.10 18.58 -9.11
C SER A 179 9.22 17.94 -10.51
N ALA A 180 10.42 17.58 -10.94
CA ALA A 180 10.63 16.87 -12.22
C ALA A 180 9.92 15.51 -12.25
N LEU A 181 10.02 14.73 -11.17
CA LEU A 181 9.29 13.46 -11.04
C LEU A 181 7.78 13.65 -11.03
N GLN A 182 7.29 14.74 -10.46
CA GLN A 182 5.88 15.06 -10.45
C GLN A 182 5.36 15.38 -11.86
N GLU A 183 6.14 16.09 -12.68
CA GLU A 183 5.81 16.37 -14.08
C GLU A 183 5.82 15.10 -14.94
N THR A 184 6.84 14.24 -14.78
CA THR A 184 6.88 12.97 -15.52
C THR A 184 5.71 12.08 -15.13
N LYS A 185 5.35 11.99 -13.85
CA LYS A 185 4.16 11.29 -13.38
C LYS A 185 2.89 11.81 -14.07
N LYS A 186 2.67 13.13 -14.09
CA LYS A 186 1.51 13.73 -14.79
C LYS A 186 1.50 13.39 -16.29
N ASN A 187 2.67 13.42 -16.94
CA ASN A 187 2.79 13.06 -18.35
C ASN A 187 2.41 11.59 -18.58
N TYR A 188 2.81 10.67 -17.69
CA TYR A 188 2.42 9.27 -17.75
C TYR A 188 0.92 9.06 -17.48
N GLU A 189 0.33 9.82 -16.54
CA GLU A 189 -1.11 9.78 -16.29
C GLU A 189 -1.92 10.20 -17.54
N ILE A 190 -1.46 11.24 -18.24
CA ILE A 190 -2.08 11.68 -19.51
C ILE A 190 -1.93 10.59 -20.58
N LYS A 191 -0.73 10.03 -20.76
CA LYS A 191 -0.49 8.92 -21.70
C LYS A 191 -1.37 7.72 -21.39
N LEU A 192 -1.52 7.37 -20.12
CA LEU A 192 -2.38 6.27 -19.68
C LEU A 192 -3.84 6.54 -20.02
N SER A 193 -4.32 7.77 -19.80
CA SER A 193 -5.68 8.18 -20.19
C SER A 193 -5.91 8.07 -21.70
N GLN A 194 -4.94 8.47 -22.52
CA GLN A 194 -5.01 8.34 -23.98
C GLN A 194 -5.06 6.86 -24.42
N VAL A 195 -4.18 6.02 -23.88
CA VAL A 195 -4.15 4.58 -24.19
C VAL A 195 -5.47 3.92 -23.81
N ASN A 196 -6.07 4.27 -22.67
CA ASN A 196 -7.37 3.73 -22.28
C ASN A 196 -8.49 4.13 -23.26
N LYS A 197 -8.50 5.38 -23.74
CA LYS A 197 -9.48 5.80 -24.76
C LYS A 197 -9.32 5.02 -26.07
N MET A 198 -8.08 4.87 -26.54
CA MET A 198 -7.80 4.07 -27.74
C MET A 198 -8.25 2.61 -27.58
N LYS A 199 -8.00 2.02 -26.40
CA LYS A 199 -8.45 0.67 -26.08
C LYS A 199 -9.98 0.55 -26.15
N ASP A 200 -10.70 1.50 -25.56
CA ASP A 200 -12.18 1.49 -25.56
C ASP A 200 -12.74 1.63 -26.99
N GLU A 201 -12.11 2.45 -27.83
CA GLU A 201 -12.44 2.60 -29.26
C GLU A 201 -12.19 1.31 -30.04
N GLU A 202 -11.02 0.68 -29.86
CA GLU A 202 -10.70 -0.62 -30.47
C GLU A 202 -11.68 -1.71 -30.04
N GLU A 203 -12.06 -1.76 -28.75
CA GLU A 203 -13.02 -2.72 -28.24
C GLU A 203 -14.41 -2.54 -28.87
N ALA A 204 -14.84 -1.28 -29.10
CA ALA A 204 -16.09 -0.98 -29.79
C ALA A 204 -16.07 -1.47 -31.25
N ILE A 205 -14.98 -1.20 -31.98
CA ILE A 205 -14.80 -1.66 -33.37
C ILE A 205 -14.79 -3.19 -33.43
N LEU A 206 -14.12 -3.86 -32.50
CA LEU A 206 -14.08 -5.32 -32.43
C LEU A 206 -15.48 -5.92 -32.19
N LYS A 207 -16.27 -5.35 -31.28
CA LYS A 207 -17.66 -5.79 -31.05
C LYS A 207 -18.54 -5.63 -32.29
N GLU A 208 -18.41 -4.50 -33.00
CA GLU A 208 -19.15 -4.26 -34.22
C GLU A 208 -18.76 -5.22 -35.35
N THR A 209 -17.45 -5.41 -35.58
CA THR A 209 -16.95 -6.32 -36.62
C THR A 209 -17.32 -7.78 -36.33
N LEU A 210 -17.23 -8.21 -35.08
CA LEU A 210 -17.68 -9.53 -34.63
C LEU A 210 -19.18 -9.72 -34.90
N SER A 211 -20.00 -8.72 -34.61
CA SER A 211 -21.45 -8.76 -34.88
C SER A 211 -21.74 -8.87 -36.38
N LYS A 212 -21.03 -8.11 -37.22
CA LYS A 212 -21.15 -8.18 -38.69
C LYS A 212 -20.74 -9.56 -39.23
N VAL A 213 -19.61 -10.10 -38.77
CA VAL A 213 -19.12 -11.43 -39.18
C VAL A 213 -20.10 -12.53 -38.75
N ASN A 214 -20.62 -12.44 -37.53
CA ASN A 214 -21.59 -13.42 -37.01
C ASN A 214 -22.89 -13.39 -37.84
N LEU A 215 -23.40 -12.20 -38.18
CA LEU A 215 -24.56 -12.08 -39.06
C LEU A 215 -24.30 -12.70 -40.44
N LYS A 216 -23.16 -12.39 -41.07
CA LYS A 216 -22.77 -12.98 -42.37
C LYS A 216 -22.64 -14.50 -42.28
N SER A 217 -21.99 -15.02 -41.25
CA SER A 217 -21.83 -16.46 -41.00
C SER A 217 -23.18 -17.17 -40.85
N LYS A 218 -24.11 -16.59 -40.08
CA LYS A 218 -25.47 -17.12 -39.93
C LYS A 218 -26.26 -17.10 -41.23
N THR A 219 -26.09 -16.08 -42.07
CA THR A 219 -26.75 -16.01 -43.38
C THR A 219 -26.19 -17.06 -44.32
N LEU A 220 -24.87 -17.20 -44.43
CA LEU A 220 -24.23 -18.24 -45.23
C LEU A 220 -24.65 -19.65 -44.78
N THR A 221 -24.75 -19.89 -43.47
CA THR A 221 -25.22 -21.18 -42.94
C THR A 221 -26.66 -21.49 -43.38
N ARG A 222 -27.52 -20.47 -43.42
CA ARG A 222 -28.91 -20.59 -43.92
C ARG A 222 -28.94 -20.88 -45.43
N GLU A 223 -28.12 -20.19 -46.21
CA GLU A 223 -28.02 -20.40 -47.66
C GLU A 223 -27.50 -21.81 -47.99
N ILE A 224 -26.45 -22.27 -47.30
CA ILE A 224 -25.93 -23.64 -47.44
C ILE A 224 -27.03 -24.65 -47.13
N SER A 225 -27.73 -24.50 -45.99
CA SER A 225 -28.81 -25.42 -45.60
C SER A 225 -29.95 -25.45 -46.62
N ALA A 226 -30.30 -24.30 -47.20
CA ALA A 226 -31.33 -24.20 -48.24
C ALA A 226 -30.91 -24.89 -49.55
N LEU A 227 -29.67 -24.66 -49.99
CA LEU A 227 -29.11 -25.30 -51.19
C LEU A 227 -28.94 -26.81 -51.00
N THR A 228 -28.45 -27.27 -49.85
CA THR A 228 -28.36 -28.70 -49.51
C THR A 228 -29.75 -29.34 -49.60
N GLY A 229 -30.78 -28.73 -49.00
CA GLY A 229 -32.14 -29.26 -49.11
C GLY A 229 -32.71 -29.24 -50.53
N GLN A 230 -32.31 -28.32 -51.41
CA GLN A 230 -32.69 -28.34 -52.82
C GLN A 230 -32.00 -29.47 -53.58
N VAL A 231 -30.70 -29.66 -53.33
CA VAL A 231 -29.91 -30.75 -53.94
C VAL A 231 -30.47 -32.10 -53.52
N ASP A 232 -30.76 -32.31 -52.23
CA ASP A 232 -31.34 -33.55 -51.74
C ASP A 232 -32.68 -33.86 -52.41
N ARG A 233 -33.58 -32.87 -52.56
CA ARG A 233 -34.87 -33.04 -53.26
C ARG A 233 -34.68 -33.36 -54.74
N SER A 234 -33.73 -32.71 -55.42
CA SER A 234 -33.45 -32.99 -56.83
C SER A 234 -32.88 -34.39 -57.01
N PHE A 235 -32.04 -34.83 -56.07
CA PHE A 235 -31.48 -36.17 -56.07
C PHE A 235 -32.59 -37.21 -55.87
N THR A 236 -33.48 -37.03 -54.89
CA THR A 236 -34.61 -37.95 -54.66
C THR A 236 -35.56 -38.03 -55.86
N LEU A 237 -35.88 -36.89 -56.50
CA LEU A 237 -36.71 -36.88 -57.71
C LEU A 237 -36.04 -37.59 -58.88
N SER A 238 -34.71 -37.50 -58.99
CA SER A 238 -33.96 -38.19 -60.04
C SER A 238 -33.95 -39.70 -59.79
N ASP A 239 -33.78 -40.12 -58.53
CA ASP A 239 -33.87 -41.54 -58.15
C ASP A 239 -35.27 -42.11 -58.46
N GLU A 240 -36.34 -41.36 -58.18
CA GLU A 240 -37.71 -41.77 -58.52
C GLU A 240 -37.99 -41.86 -60.03
N LEU A 241 -37.26 -41.12 -60.87
CA LEU A 241 -37.41 -41.17 -62.33
C LEU A 241 -36.59 -42.29 -62.99
N ILE A 242 -35.54 -42.77 -62.32
CA ILE A 242 -34.62 -43.79 -62.83
C ILE A 242 -35.12 -45.21 -62.50
N PHE A 243 -35.92 -45.37 -61.44
CA PHE A 243 -36.53 -46.64 -61.01
C PHE A 243 -38.01 -46.75 -61.37
#